data_AF-A0A6I8NJZ3-F1
#
_entry.id   AF-A0A6I8NJZ3-F1
#
_cell.length_a   1.000
_cell.length_b   1.000
_cell.length_c   1.000
_cell.angle_alpha   90.00
_cell.angle_beta   90.00
_cell.angle_gamma   90.00
#
_symmetry.space_group_name_H-M   'P 1'
#
loop_
_entity.id
_entity.type
_entity.pdbx_description
1 polymer ?
#
loop_
_entity_poly.entity_id
_entity_poly.type
_entity_poly.pdbx_seq_one_letter_code
_entity_poly.pdbx_strand_id
1 'polypeptide(L)'
;MTVAPNNSHGAHLCPDQESLEAAGNASCTPHTEDRQGLILACMFLGQALLGIGSVPIQPFGISYIDDFARSNDSPLFLGFLYAATFLGPAVAYTLGAFMLSLYVDIDRMPPEGVDLTLTDPRWVGAWWLGFLISASIVALSAIPYFFFPREMPQEEPVGDLHPSPWPINGDIKIDSKQDLLETSSKQNPSGNLNVIQFIKVFPEVLLRILRHPIFLLVVLGQVCLSATVAGVGTFLPKFLERQFSISASLANMFIGGLSIPSAVVGIVAGGALVKGLRLNLKQCGALGVAGTLFCVLASVPLFFLGCSTNPVADLGFGARCPWARTPGLGRLGPCECPPDVFDPICGQDGIEYLSPCQAGCRFMNLDDNQKVNYTQCSCIKLEERGGFALPGSCGSPCRHLLLPFIVLASLGGAVASLTHTPSLMLILRSVNREEKSFAIGIQFLLLRLLAWMPSPVIHGSAIDTTCVRWGWKCGQRASCQYYDHDFFRHRFMGIQMFFKVGAFLSFLFVYFILRRQEDGTVEVPQTGLGPKQEPLTPISQKGLLESHA
;
A
#
# COMPACT_ATOMS: atom_id res chain seq x y z
N MET A 1 -9.32 -28.38 -1.03
CA MET A 1 -9.48 -29.11 0.24
C MET A 1 -10.92 -29.59 0.25
N THR A 2 -11.15 -30.89 0.11
CA THR A 2 -12.50 -31.47 0.17
C THR A 2 -12.86 -31.69 1.63
N VAL A 3 -13.79 -30.90 2.16
CA VAL A 3 -14.44 -31.23 3.43
C VAL A 3 -15.44 -32.34 3.11
N ALA A 4 -15.11 -33.57 3.49
CA ALA A 4 -16.06 -34.67 3.48
C ALA A 4 -17.10 -34.42 4.60
N PRO A 5 -18.41 -34.62 4.36
CA PRO A 5 -19.43 -34.46 5.37
C PRO A 5 -19.42 -35.74 6.23
N ASN A 6 -18.59 -35.77 7.28
CA ASN A 6 -18.70 -36.81 8.29
C ASN A 6 -19.53 -36.27 9.46
N ASN A 7 -20.78 -36.74 9.53
CA ASN A 7 -21.70 -36.63 10.68
C ASN A 7 -21.04 -37.22 11.94
N SER A 8 -20.21 -36.42 12.61
CA SER A 8 -19.59 -36.79 13.88
C SER A 8 -19.68 -35.60 14.82
N HIS A 9 -20.86 -35.45 15.44
CA HIS A 9 -21.14 -34.46 16.49
C HIS A 9 -20.27 -34.61 17.77
N GLY A 10 -19.20 -35.43 17.74
CA GLY A 10 -18.23 -35.65 18.82
C GLY A 10 -16.75 -35.57 18.42
N ALA A 11 -16.41 -35.37 17.14
CA ALA A 11 -15.00 -35.44 16.67
C ALA A 11 -14.10 -34.30 17.18
N HIS A 12 -14.68 -33.20 17.69
CA HIS A 12 -13.92 -32.05 18.20
C HIS A 12 -13.47 -32.23 19.67
N LEU A 13 -14.17 -33.06 20.45
CA LEU A 13 -13.92 -33.21 21.89
C LEU A 13 -12.78 -34.20 22.18
N CYS A 14 -12.74 -35.29 21.43
CA CYS A 14 -11.66 -36.28 21.41
C CYS A 14 -11.61 -36.92 20.01
N PRO A 15 -10.74 -36.44 19.11
CA PRO A 15 -10.57 -37.13 17.83
C PRO A 15 -9.83 -38.45 18.04
N ASP A 16 -10.29 -39.53 17.37
CA ASP A 16 -9.59 -40.81 17.36
C ASP A 16 -8.23 -40.67 16.65
N GLN A 17 -7.17 -41.18 17.27
CA GLN A 17 -5.79 -41.03 16.78
C GLN A 17 -5.59 -41.57 15.35
N GLU A 18 -6.27 -42.67 14.99
CA GLU A 18 -6.28 -43.21 13.62
C GLU A 18 -6.94 -42.25 12.60
N SER A 19 -7.99 -41.53 12.99
CA SER A 19 -8.70 -40.61 12.10
C SER A 19 -7.88 -39.35 11.79
N LEU A 20 -7.06 -38.90 12.76
CA LEU A 20 -6.19 -37.74 12.60
C LEU A 20 -4.87 -38.09 11.88
N GLU A 21 -4.29 -39.26 12.16
CA GLU A 21 -3.13 -39.77 11.42
C GLU A 21 -3.48 -40.05 9.96
N ALA A 22 -4.68 -40.57 9.66
CA ALA A 22 -5.16 -40.74 8.30
C ALA A 22 -5.37 -39.39 7.57
N ALA A 23 -5.95 -38.38 8.25
CA ALA A 23 -6.14 -37.05 7.67
C ALA A 23 -4.82 -36.27 7.48
N GLY A 24 -3.88 -36.40 8.43
CA GLY A 24 -2.54 -35.82 8.37
C GLY A 24 -1.66 -36.47 7.30
N ASN A 25 -1.65 -37.81 7.23
CA ASN A 25 -0.87 -38.54 6.23
C ASN A 25 -1.44 -38.38 4.81
N ALA A 26 -2.76 -38.27 4.65
CA ALA A 26 -3.38 -37.99 3.35
C ALA A 26 -3.05 -36.58 2.82
N SER A 27 -2.80 -35.60 3.70
CA SER A 27 -2.46 -34.22 3.32
C SER A 27 -0.98 -34.01 3.02
N CYS A 28 -0.10 -34.93 3.45
CA CYS A 28 1.37 -34.76 3.43
C CYS A 28 2.09 -35.81 2.57
N THR A 29 1.46 -36.28 1.50
CA THR A 29 2.11 -37.18 0.53
C THR A 29 3.14 -36.43 -0.34
N PRO A 30 4.18 -37.08 -0.88
CA PRO A 30 5.13 -36.43 -1.79
C PRO A 30 4.44 -35.83 -3.03
N HIS A 31 3.34 -36.44 -3.48
CA HIS A 31 2.52 -35.95 -4.59
C HIS A 31 1.86 -34.58 -4.31
N THR A 32 1.65 -34.24 -3.05
CA THR A 32 1.13 -32.95 -2.60
C THR A 32 2.19 -31.84 -2.61
N GLU A 33 3.47 -32.16 -2.35
CA GLU A 33 4.58 -31.19 -2.39
C GLU A 33 4.88 -30.75 -3.83
N ASP A 34 4.95 -31.69 -4.78
CA ASP A 34 5.13 -31.38 -6.22
C ASP A 34 4.00 -30.50 -6.77
N ARG A 35 2.77 -30.77 -6.33
CA ARG A 35 1.59 -29.99 -6.71
C ARG A 35 1.63 -28.58 -6.14
N GLN A 36 2.15 -28.39 -4.92
CA GLN A 36 2.33 -27.06 -4.31
C GLN A 36 3.38 -26.25 -5.07
N GLY A 37 4.51 -26.87 -5.45
CA GLY A 37 5.56 -26.22 -6.25
C GLY A 37 5.05 -25.75 -7.61
N LEU A 38 4.25 -26.57 -8.30
CA LEU A 38 3.63 -26.20 -9.57
C LEU A 38 2.64 -25.02 -9.42
N ILE A 39 1.80 -25.04 -8.39
CA ILE A 39 0.84 -23.95 -8.12
C ILE A 39 1.60 -22.65 -7.85
N LEU A 40 2.66 -22.70 -7.04
CA LEU A 40 3.50 -21.54 -6.75
C LEU A 40 4.14 -20.99 -8.03
N ALA A 41 4.67 -21.85 -8.89
CA ALA A 41 5.25 -21.46 -10.18
C ALA A 41 4.21 -20.79 -11.10
N CYS A 42 2.99 -21.32 -11.17
CA CYS A 42 1.89 -20.69 -11.91
C CYS A 42 1.53 -19.31 -11.36
N MET A 43 1.49 -19.14 -10.03
CA MET A 43 1.25 -17.83 -9.41
C MET A 43 2.37 -16.83 -9.72
N PHE A 44 3.64 -17.26 -9.65
CA PHE A 44 4.78 -16.43 -10.03
C PHE A 44 4.73 -16.00 -11.49
N LEU A 45 4.45 -16.93 -12.40
CA LEU A 45 4.31 -16.62 -13.83
C LEU A 45 3.15 -15.64 -14.07
N GLY A 46 2.01 -15.86 -13.42
CA GLY A 46 0.86 -14.94 -13.51
C GLY A 46 1.20 -13.52 -13.05
N GLN A 47 1.88 -13.38 -11.91
CA GLN A 47 2.32 -12.07 -11.40
C GLN A 47 3.38 -11.42 -12.29
N ALA A 48 4.28 -12.20 -12.87
CA ALA A 48 5.27 -11.69 -13.82
C ALA A 48 4.61 -11.15 -15.09
N LEU A 49 3.64 -11.88 -15.66
CA LEU A 49 2.87 -11.44 -16.83
C LEU A 49 2.05 -10.18 -16.53
N LEU A 50 1.43 -10.10 -15.35
CA LEU A 50 0.72 -8.90 -14.89
C LEU A 50 1.67 -7.70 -14.74
N GLY A 51 2.89 -7.94 -14.25
CA GLY A 51 3.96 -6.95 -14.21
C GLY A 51 4.32 -6.42 -15.60
N ILE A 52 4.63 -7.32 -16.55
CA ILE A 52 5.01 -6.98 -17.93
C ILE A 52 3.89 -6.20 -18.62
N GLY A 53 2.63 -6.66 -18.52
CA GLY A 53 1.49 -6.02 -19.15
C GLY A 53 1.14 -4.64 -18.58
N SER A 54 1.43 -4.39 -17.30
CA SER A 54 1.12 -3.12 -16.63
C SER A 54 2.18 -2.03 -16.79
N VAL A 55 3.44 -2.37 -17.09
CA VAL A 55 4.53 -1.39 -17.29
C VAL A 55 4.20 -0.31 -18.32
N PRO A 56 3.73 -0.62 -19.54
CA PRO A 56 3.57 0.39 -20.60
C PRO A 56 2.38 1.35 -20.38
N ILE A 57 1.39 0.95 -19.60
CA ILE A 57 0.09 1.66 -19.51
C ILE A 57 0.29 3.12 -19.05
N GLN A 58 1.02 3.31 -17.96
CA GLN A 58 1.12 4.63 -17.33
C GLN A 58 2.12 5.57 -18.03
N PRO A 59 3.34 5.13 -18.40
CA PRO A 59 4.27 5.97 -19.15
C PRO A 59 3.74 6.36 -20.54
N PHE A 60 3.20 5.40 -21.31
CA PHE A 60 2.66 5.73 -22.64
C PHE A 60 1.38 6.54 -22.55
N GLY A 61 0.50 6.26 -21.57
CA GLY A 61 -0.69 7.07 -21.35
C GLY A 61 -0.37 8.54 -21.02
N ILE A 62 0.62 8.77 -20.16
CA ILE A 62 1.07 10.13 -19.81
C ILE A 62 1.71 10.83 -21.01
N SER A 63 2.66 10.19 -21.69
CA SER A 63 3.31 10.79 -22.86
C SER A 63 2.31 11.09 -23.97
N TYR A 64 1.38 10.17 -24.23
CA TYR A 64 0.34 10.37 -25.24
C TYR A 64 -0.55 11.58 -24.91
N ILE A 65 -0.98 11.73 -23.65
CA ILE A 65 -1.77 12.91 -23.27
C ILE A 65 -0.94 14.20 -23.41
N ASP A 66 0.34 14.19 -23.04
CA ASP A 66 1.20 15.38 -23.09
C ASP A 66 1.53 15.80 -24.54
N ASP A 67 1.73 14.83 -25.44
CA ASP A 67 2.09 15.07 -26.84
C ASP A 67 0.90 15.54 -27.69
N PHE A 68 -0.33 15.13 -27.34
CA PHE A 68 -1.54 15.40 -28.14
C PHE A 68 -2.50 16.42 -27.52
N ALA A 69 -2.39 16.74 -26.22
CA ALA A 69 -3.20 17.79 -25.61
C ALA A 69 -2.51 19.15 -25.72
N ARG A 70 -3.32 20.22 -25.85
CA ARG A 70 -2.82 21.59 -25.77
C ARG A 70 -2.07 21.81 -24.46
N SER A 71 -0.99 22.58 -24.50
CA SER A 71 -0.12 22.85 -23.34
C SER A 71 -0.87 23.40 -22.11
N ASN A 72 -2.01 24.07 -22.33
CA ASN A 72 -2.86 24.61 -21.28
C ASN A 72 -3.86 23.59 -20.68
N ASP A 73 -4.20 22.55 -21.44
CA ASP A 73 -5.20 21.52 -21.09
C ASP A 73 -4.57 20.17 -20.67
N SER A 74 -3.34 19.87 -21.11
CA SER A 74 -2.55 18.68 -20.71
C SER A 74 -2.55 18.46 -19.18
N PRO A 75 -2.32 19.49 -18.33
CA PRO A 75 -2.34 19.30 -16.88
C PRO A 75 -3.69 18.86 -16.31
N LEU A 76 -4.81 19.24 -16.93
CA LEU A 76 -6.16 18.82 -16.53
C LEU A 76 -6.39 17.35 -16.84
N PHE A 77 -6.04 16.91 -18.05
CA PHE A 77 -6.18 15.50 -18.45
C PHE A 77 -5.27 14.57 -17.65
N LEU A 78 -4.03 14.99 -17.40
CA LEU A 78 -3.12 14.27 -16.49
C LEU A 78 -3.70 14.18 -15.07
N GLY A 79 -4.37 15.24 -14.60
CA GLY A 79 -5.09 15.25 -13.32
C GLY A 79 -6.17 14.17 -13.24
N PHE A 80 -7.01 14.03 -14.28
CA PHE A 80 -8.01 12.96 -14.36
C PHE A 80 -7.38 11.56 -14.40
N LEU A 81 -6.31 11.38 -15.18
CA LEU A 81 -5.58 10.11 -15.25
C LEU A 81 -5.03 9.68 -13.88
N TYR A 82 -4.41 10.61 -13.13
CA TYR A 82 -3.95 10.32 -11.77
C TYR A 82 -5.12 10.03 -10.83
N ALA A 83 -6.21 10.81 -10.87
CA ALA A 83 -7.40 10.56 -10.04
C ALA A 83 -8.00 9.17 -10.27
N ALA A 84 -8.14 8.75 -11.54
CA ALA A 84 -8.61 7.41 -11.90
C ALA A 84 -7.66 6.31 -11.38
N THR A 85 -6.35 6.55 -11.47
CA THR A 85 -5.32 5.63 -10.95
C THR A 85 -5.45 5.43 -9.43
N PHE A 86 -5.73 6.49 -8.67
CA PHE A 86 -5.90 6.40 -7.22
C PHE A 86 -7.29 5.89 -6.78
N LEU A 87 -8.31 6.02 -7.62
CA LEU A 87 -9.64 5.45 -7.36
C LEU A 87 -9.66 3.92 -7.51
N GLY A 88 -8.83 3.38 -8.42
CA GLY A 88 -8.72 1.94 -8.67
C GLY A 88 -8.52 1.10 -7.40
N PRO A 89 -7.52 1.40 -6.54
CA PRO A 89 -7.33 0.73 -5.25
C PRO A 89 -8.57 0.78 -4.35
N ALA A 90 -9.29 1.89 -4.26
CA ALA A 90 -10.50 1.97 -3.43
C ALA A 90 -11.55 0.94 -3.87
N VAL A 91 -11.80 0.86 -5.18
CA VAL A 91 -12.72 -0.12 -5.78
C VAL A 91 -12.20 -1.56 -5.58
N ALA A 92 -10.89 -1.78 -5.67
CA ALA A 92 -10.30 -3.09 -5.49
C ALA A 92 -10.46 -3.61 -4.04
N TYR A 93 -10.24 -2.76 -3.03
CA TYR A 93 -10.44 -3.17 -1.62
C TYR A 93 -11.91 -3.37 -1.28
N THR A 94 -12.84 -2.56 -1.81
CA THR A 94 -14.27 -2.77 -1.57
C THR A 94 -14.78 -4.03 -2.28
N LEU A 95 -14.33 -4.30 -3.52
CA LEU A 95 -14.60 -5.56 -4.19
C LEU A 95 -14.01 -6.73 -3.39
N GLY A 96 -12.77 -6.61 -2.91
CA GLY A 96 -12.12 -7.60 -2.05
C GLY A 96 -12.90 -7.86 -0.75
N ALA A 97 -13.46 -6.82 -0.13
CA ALA A 97 -14.32 -6.96 1.05
C ALA A 97 -15.55 -7.83 0.75
N PHE A 98 -16.20 -7.60 -0.39
CA PHE A 98 -17.34 -8.41 -0.83
C PHE A 98 -16.93 -9.85 -1.15
N MET A 99 -15.85 -10.06 -1.91
CA MET A 99 -15.35 -11.41 -2.24
C MET A 99 -14.97 -12.21 -0.98
N LEU A 100 -14.38 -11.57 0.03
CA LEU A 100 -14.00 -12.23 1.28
C LEU A 100 -15.20 -12.53 2.19
N SER A 101 -16.36 -11.91 1.93
CA SER A 101 -17.61 -12.23 2.62
C SER A 101 -18.31 -13.48 2.08
N LEU A 102 -17.83 -14.02 0.95
CA LEU A 102 -18.28 -15.29 0.39
C LEU A 102 -17.29 -16.39 0.78
N TYR A 103 -17.78 -17.55 1.22
CA TYR A 103 -16.94 -18.70 1.55
C TYR A 103 -16.24 -19.24 0.29
N VAL A 104 -15.00 -19.72 0.41
CA VAL A 104 -14.15 -20.09 -0.72
C VAL A 104 -14.77 -21.17 -1.63
N ASP A 105 -15.50 -22.12 -1.04
CA ASP A 105 -16.18 -23.22 -1.73
C ASP A 105 -17.69 -22.95 -1.84
N ILE A 106 -18.06 -21.85 -2.51
CA ILE A 106 -19.46 -21.40 -2.68
C ILE A 106 -20.37 -22.53 -3.19
N ASP A 107 -19.88 -23.34 -4.13
CA ASP A 107 -20.66 -24.40 -4.78
C ASP A 107 -20.71 -25.74 -3.99
N ARG A 108 -19.99 -25.86 -2.88
CA ARG A 108 -19.89 -27.12 -2.11
C ARG A 108 -20.41 -27.02 -0.67
N MET A 109 -20.93 -25.87 -0.27
CA MET A 109 -21.49 -25.71 1.06
C MET A 109 -22.83 -26.46 1.15
N PRO A 110 -22.99 -27.44 2.07
CA PRO A 110 -24.26 -28.15 2.20
C PRO A 110 -25.36 -27.17 2.63
N PRO A 111 -26.59 -27.29 2.10
CA PRO A 111 -27.71 -26.44 2.51
C PRO A 111 -28.12 -26.59 3.99
N GLU A 112 -27.64 -27.63 4.67
CA GLU A 112 -27.83 -27.88 6.11
C GLU A 112 -26.52 -27.81 6.93
N GLY A 113 -25.43 -27.28 6.35
CA GLY A 113 -24.08 -27.42 6.90
C GLY A 113 -23.54 -26.20 7.64
N VAL A 114 -23.21 -26.39 8.93
CA VAL A 114 -22.34 -25.59 9.83
C VAL A 114 -22.39 -24.07 9.61
N ASP A 115 -23.03 -23.35 10.53
CA ASP A 115 -23.03 -21.88 10.62
C ASP A 115 -21.60 -21.34 10.86
N LEU A 116 -20.83 -21.18 9.79
CA LEU A 116 -19.54 -20.51 9.81
C LEU A 116 -19.76 -19.00 9.77
N THR A 117 -19.22 -18.31 10.76
CA THR A 117 -19.26 -16.84 10.80
C THR A 117 -18.02 -16.24 10.12
N LEU A 118 -18.10 -14.98 9.70
CA LEU A 118 -16.97 -14.24 9.08
C LEU A 118 -15.73 -14.08 9.98
N THR A 119 -15.86 -14.41 11.27
CA THR A 119 -14.80 -14.38 12.27
C THR A 119 -14.30 -15.77 12.64
N ASP A 120 -14.90 -16.84 12.11
CA ASP A 120 -14.48 -18.22 12.36
C ASP A 120 -13.09 -18.43 11.72
N PRO A 121 -12.11 -19.01 12.43
CA PRO A 121 -10.77 -19.27 11.91
C PRO A 121 -10.74 -20.20 10.68
N ARG A 122 -11.79 -20.99 10.45
CA ARG A 122 -11.95 -21.85 9.26
C ARG A 122 -12.49 -21.09 8.05
N TRP A 123 -12.97 -19.86 8.23
CA TRP A 123 -13.48 -19.05 7.14
C TRP A 123 -12.36 -18.61 6.20
N VAL A 124 -12.39 -19.12 4.97
CA VAL A 124 -11.53 -18.64 3.89
C VAL A 124 -12.44 -17.98 2.86
N GLY A 125 -12.19 -16.70 2.57
CA GLY A 125 -12.98 -15.97 1.59
C GLY A 125 -12.69 -16.39 0.14
N ALA A 126 -13.62 -16.16 -0.78
CA ALA A 126 -13.52 -16.49 -2.20
C ALA A 126 -12.55 -15.55 -2.98
N TRP A 127 -11.28 -15.52 -2.57
CA TRP A 127 -10.23 -14.64 -3.09
C TRP A 127 -9.99 -14.78 -4.61
N TRP A 128 -10.21 -15.98 -5.15
CA TRP A 128 -9.99 -16.28 -6.57
C TRP A 128 -10.96 -15.55 -7.50
N LEU A 129 -12.17 -15.24 -7.02
CA LEU A 129 -13.21 -14.59 -7.81
C LEU A 129 -12.82 -13.15 -8.18
N GLY A 130 -12.06 -12.47 -7.32
CA GLY A 130 -11.51 -11.15 -7.60
C GLY A 130 -10.60 -11.12 -8.84
N PHE A 131 -9.79 -12.16 -9.05
CA PHE A 131 -8.94 -12.26 -10.24
C PHE A 131 -9.76 -12.37 -11.52
N LEU A 132 -10.84 -13.14 -11.51
CA LEU A 132 -11.72 -13.29 -12.67
C LEU A 132 -12.42 -11.98 -13.02
N ILE A 133 -13.02 -11.32 -12.03
CA ILE A 133 -13.72 -10.03 -12.24
C ILE A 133 -12.75 -8.98 -12.77
N SER A 134 -11.57 -8.83 -12.13
CA SER A 134 -10.57 -7.85 -12.56
C SER A 134 -10.04 -8.13 -13.97
N ALA A 135 -9.76 -9.39 -14.31
CA ALA A 135 -9.31 -9.77 -15.66
C ALA A 135 -10.38 -9.48 -16.72
N SER A 136 -11.66 -9.77 -16.43
CA SER A 136 -12.77 -9.44 -17.32
C SER A 136 -12.90 -7.94 -17.56
N ILE A 137 -12.80 -7.12 -16.51
CA ILE A 137 -12.86 -5.65 -16.64
C ILE A 137 -11.69 -5.14 -17.49
N VAL A 138 -10.47 -5.63 -17.25
CA VAL A 138 -9.30 -5.24 -18.04
C VAL A 138 -9.46 -5.65 -19.50
N ALA A 139 -9.92 -6.87 -19.78
CA ALA A 139 -10.17 -7.35 -21.14
C ALA A 139 -11.22 -6.50 -21.87
N LEU A 140 -12.32 -6.14 -21.20
CA LEU A 140 -13.34 -5.26 -21.75
C LEU A 140 -12.80 -3.85 -22.00
N SER A 141 -11.95 -3.32 -21.10
CA SER A 141 -11.33 -2.01 -21.24
C SER A 141 -10.32 -1.92 -22.40
N ALA A 142 -9.81 -3.06 -22.87
CA ALA A 142 -8.93 -3.12 -24.04
C ALA A 142 -9.69 -2.99 -25.37
N ILE A 143 -10.99 -3.31 -25.41
CA ILE A 143 -11.81 -3.28 -26.62
C ILE A 143 -11.80 -1.89 -27.30
N PRO A 144 -12.03 -0.77 -26.58
CA PRO A 144 -11.97 0.58 -27.16
C PRO A 144 -10.65 0.91 -27.88
N TYR A 145 -9.51 0.38 -27.40
CA TYR A 145 -8.20 0.66 -28.00
C TYR A 145 -8.07 0.13 -29.43
N PHE A 146 -8.82 -0.92 -29.80
CA PHE A 146 -8.83 -1.43 -31.17
C PHE A 146 -9.53 -0.48 -32.17
N PHE A 147 -10.29 0.50 -31.68
CA PHE A 147 -10.99 1.48 -32.52
C PHE A 147 -10.23 2.81 -32.66
N PHE A 148 -9.09 2.97 -31.98
CA PHE A 148 -8.25 4.16 -32.16
C PHE A 148 -7.58 4.17 -33.54
N PRO A 149 -7.47 5.34 -34.20
CA PRO A 149 -6.76 5.45 -35.47
C PRO A 149 -5.27 5.09 -35.30
N ARG A 150 -4.67 4.47 -36.33
CA ARG A 150 -3.26 4.04 -36.31
C ARG A 150 -2.27 5.18 -36.08
N GLU A 151 -2.62 6.37 -36.55
CA GLU A 151 -1.85 7.60 -36.38
C GLU A 151 -2.85 8.70 -36.01
N MET A 152 -2.54 9.45 -34.96
CA MET A 152 -3.26 10.68 -34.66
C MET A 152 -2.47 11.85 -35.24
N PRO A 153 -3.12 12.79 -35.96
CA PRO A 153 -2.46 14.03 -36.34
C PRO A 153 -2.10 14.80 -35.07
N GLN A 154 -0.84 15.23 -34.96
CA GLN A 154 -0.42 16.16 -33.90
C GLN A 154 -1.14 17.50 -34.12
N GLU A 155 -1.75 18.06 -33.07
CA GLU A 155 -2.21 19.44 -33.13
C GLU A 155 -0.96 20.35 -33.15
N GLU A 156 -0.76 21.10 -34.23
CA GLU A 156 0.34 22.07 -34.30
C GLU A 156 0.16 23.13 -33.21
N PRO A 157 1.23 23.47 -32.45
CA PRO A 157 1.16 24.56 -31.49
C PRO A 157 0.94 25.87 -32.25
N VAL A 158 -0.27 26.43 -32.15
CA VAL A 158 -0.54 27.80 -32.59
C VAL A 158 0.43 28.72 -31.86
N GLY A 159 1.31 29.39 -32.61
CA GLY A 159 2.42 30.16 -32.08
C GLY A 159 1.97 31.23 -31.09
N ASP A 160 2.29 31.03 -29.82
CA ASP A 160 2.20 32.07 -28.81
C ASP A 160 3.35 33.07 -29.02
N LEU A 161 3.03 34.20 -29.67
CA LEU A 161 3.78 35.44 -29.57
C LEU A 161 3.71 35.96 -28.12
N HIS A 162 4.48 35.37 -27.20
CA HIS A 162 4.81 36.03 -25.93
C HIS A 162 6.17 35.56 -25.40
N PRO A 163 7.19 36.42 -25.40
CA PRO A 163 8.45 36.12 -24.72
C PRO A 163 8.21 35.92 -23.22
N SER A 164 8.77 34.85 -22.67
CA SER A 164 8.85 34.62 -21.23
C SER A 164 9.83 35.62 -20.59
N PRO A 165 9.52 36.27 -19.44
CA PRO A 165 10.34 37.35 -18.87
C PRO A 165 11.63 36.96 -18.13
N TRP A 166 12.24 35.81 -18.41
CA TRP A 166 13.42 35.36 -17.65
C TRP A 166 14.69 35.32 -18.52
N PRO A 167 15.55 36.36 -18.46
CA PRO A 167 16.89 36.30 -19.03
C PRO A 167 17.82 35.57 -18.06
N ILE A 168 18.42 34.46 -18.50
CA ILE A 168 19.62 33.90 -17.86
C ILE A 168 20.78 34.15 -18.83
N ASN A 169 21.47 35.28 -18.63
CA ASN A 169 22.76 35.54 -19.25
C ASN A 169 23.87 34.89 -18.42
N GLY A 170 24.78 34.20 -19.09
CA GLY A 170 25.97 33.61 -18.47
C GLY A 170 26.85 32.90 -19.50
N ASP A 171 27.19 33.56 -20.60
CA ASP A 171 28.20 33.09 -21.54
C ASP A 171 29.57 33.04 -20.84
N ILE A 172 29.99 31.84 -20.43
CA ILE A 172 31.40 31.55 -20.17
C ILE A 172 31.92 30.81 -21.40
N LYS A 173 32.73 31.52 -22.19
CA LYS A 173 33.60 30.95 -23.22
C LYS A 173 34.49 29.89 -22.57
N ILE A 174 34.34 28.62 -22.97
CA ILE A 174 35.41 27.63 -22.87
C ILE A 174 35.73 27.15 -24.27
N ASP A 175 37.01 27.30 -24.57
CA ASP A 175 37.67 27.12 -25.84
C ASP A 175 37.72 25.64 -26.26
N SER A 176 37.44 25.43 -27.55
CA SER A 176 37.96 24.39 -28.45
C SER A 176 38.23 22.97 -27.91
N LYS A 177 37.23 22.09 -28.05
CA LYS A 177 37.42 20.65 -28.38
C LYS A 177 36.14 19.93 -28.85
N GLN A 178 35.17 20.67 -29.38
CA GLN A 178 33.84 20.14 -29.72
C GLN A 178 33.53 20.22 -31.23
N ASP A 179 34.55 20.34 -32.09
CA ASP A 179 34.38 20.37 -33.55
C ASP A 179 34.21 19.00 -34.22
N LEU A 180 33.97 17.92 -33.46
CA LEU A 180 33.66 16.59 -34.01
C LEU A 180 32.22 16.13 -33.76
N LEU A 181 31.37 16.95 -33.12
CA LEU A 181 29.96 16.60 -32.85
C LEU A 181 28.96 17.57 -33.47
N GLU A 182 29.39 18.71 -34.00
CA GLU A 182 28.47 19.72 -34.57
C GLU A 182 28.07 19.48 -36.04
N THR A 183 28.65 18.49 -36.72
CA THR A 183 28.27 18.19 -38.12
C THR A 183 27.05 17.28 -38.26
N SER A 184 26.34 16.95 -37.17
CA SER A 184 25.16 16.05 -37.23
C SER A 184 23.83 16.68 -36.79
N SER A 185 23.81 17.94 -36.33
CA SER A 185 22.60 18.53 -35.71
C SER A 185 21.74 19.41 -36.63
N LYS A 186 21.96 19.37 -37.95
CA LYS A 186 21.08 20.04 -38.92
C LYS A 186 20.61 19.07 -40.01
N GLN A 187 19.84 18.05 -39.62
CA GLN A 187 18.86 17.41 -40.50
C GLN A 187 17.84 16.59 -39.70
N ASN A 188 16.57 16.91 -39.94
CA ASN A 188 15.33 16.22 -39.54
C ASN A 188 14.80 16.41 -38.11
N PRO A 189 13.72 17.18 -37.92
CA PRO A 189 12.77 16.96 -36.85
C PRO A 189 11.95 15.70 -37.18
N SER A 190 11.71 14.83 -36.20
CA SER A 190 10.89 13.60 -36.29
C SER A 190 11.40 12.49 -37.25
N GLY A 191 11.97 11.42 -36.68
CA GLY A 191 12.18 10.15 -37.39
C GLY A 191 13.40 9.34 -36.92
N ASN A 192 13.15 8.33 -36.08
CA ASN A 192 14.03 7.19 -35.79
C ASN A 192 15.43 7.49 -35.24
N LEU A 193 15.54 7.79 -33.94
CA LEU A 193 16.75 7.40 -33.21
C LEU A 193 16.82 5.86 -33.20
N ASN A 194 17.92 5.31 -33.70
CA ASN A 194 18.20 3.88 -33.62
C ASN A 194 18.20 3.46 -32.14
N VAL A 195 17.49 2.40 -31.75
CA VAL A 195 17.37 1.95 -30.34
C VAL A 195 18.75 1.78 -29.68
N ILE A 196 19.74 1.36 -30.46
CA ILE A 196 21.14 1.19 -30.02
C ILE A 196 21.79 2.54 -29.65
N GLN A 197 21.45 3.61 -30.36
CA GLN A 197 21.95 4.96 -30.09
C GLN A 197 21.31 5.55 -28.83
N PHE A 198 20.00 5.29 -28.63
CA PHE A 198 19.32 5.62 -27.37
C PHE A 198 19.92 4.86 -26.18
N ILE A 199 20.19 3.56 -26.30
CA ILE A 199 20.83 2.75 -25.24
C ILE A 199 22.22 3.27 -24.87
N LYS A 200 22.99 3.82 -25.83
CA LYS A 200 24.30 4.41 -25.54
C LYS A 200 24.23 5.73 -24.79
N VAL A 201 23.22 6.56 -25.08
CA VAL A 201 23.03 7.88 -24.45
C VAL A 201 22.28 7.77 -23.11
N PHE A 202 21.50 6.71 -22.92
CA PHE A 202 20.67 6.48 -21.73
C PHE A 202 21.44 6.54 -20.40
N PRO A 203 22.60 5.88 -20.21
CA PRO A 203 23.34 5.93 -18.95
C PRO A 203 23.80 7.34 -18.58
N GLU A 204 24.16 8.15 -19.58
CA GLU A 204 24.62 9.52 -19.36
C GLU A 204 23.48 10.42 -18.87
N VAL A 205 22.31 10.36 -19.54
CA VAL A 205 21.12 11.12 -19.15
C VAL A 205 20.60 10.65 -17.78
N LEU A 206 20.56 9.34 -17.55
CA LEU A 206 20.19 8.77 -16.25
C LEU A 206 21.07 9.31 -15.13
N LEU A 207 22.39 9.26 -15.31
CA LEU A 207 23.34 9.67 -14.27
C LEU A 207 23.35 11.19 -14.07
N ARG A 208 23.09 11.98 -15.12
CA ARG A 208 22.87 13.42 -15.05
C ARG A 208 21.67 13.76 -14.17
N ILE A 209 20.53 13.11 -14.40
CA ILE A 209 19.31 13.32 -13.61
C ILE A 209 19.48 12.87 -12.16
N LEU A 210 20.09 11.70 -11.94
CA LEU A 210 20.35 11.20 -10.59
C LEU A 210 21.35 12.05 -9.80
N ARG A 211 22.22 12.81 -10.47
CA ARG A 211 23.12 13.78 -9.83
C ARG A 211 22.43 15.09 -9.46
N HIS A 212 21.23 15.37 -9.98
CA HIS A 212 20.51 16.58 -9.62
C HIS A 212 19.97 16.47 -8.17
N PRO A 213 20.48 17.28 -7.22
CA PRO A 213 20.27 17.03 -5.79
C PRO A 213 18.80 17.21 -5.38
N ILE A 214 18.10 18.17 -5.96
CA ILE A 214 16.67 18.40 -5.68
C ILE A 214 15.83 17.22 -6.18
N PHE A 215 16.11 16.73 -7.38
CA PHE A 215 15.39 15.59 -7.95
C PHE A 215 15.56 14.35 -7.07
N LEU A 216 16.81 14.00 -6.75
CA LEU A 216 17.12 12.80 -5.97
C LEU A 216 16.49 12.86 -4.58
N LEU A 217 16.57 13.99 -3.88
CA LEU A 217 16.00 14.13 -2.53
C LEU A 217 14.46 14.09 -2.54
N VAL A 218 13.81 14.70 -3.53
CA VAL A 218 12.34 14.62 -3.65
C VAL A 218 11.92 13.18 -3.97
N VAL A 219 12.62 12.49 -4.87
CA VAL A 219 12.35 11.09 -5.18
C VAL A 219 12.59 10.19 -3.96
N LEU A 220 13.64 10.41 -3.18
CA LEU A 220 13.90 9.68 -1.93
C LEU A 220 12.77 9.89 -0.92
N GLY A 221 12.29 11.12 -0.76
CA GLY A 221 11.13 11.41 0.09
C GLY A 221 9.86 10.69 -0.39
N GLN A 222 9.63 10.65 -1.70
CA GLN A 222 8.52 9.91 -2.31
C GLN A 222 8.67 8.39 -2.17
N VAL A 223 9.89 7.84 -2.23
CA VAL A 223 10.19 6.43 -1.95
C VAL A 223 9.79 6.08 -0.52
N CYS A 224 10.17 6.90 0.46
CA CYS A 224 9.78 6.70 1.86
C CYS A 224 8.25 6.76 2.07
N LEU A 225 7.58 7.76 1.51
CA LEU A 225 6.11 7.84 1.57
C LEU A 225 5.45 6.64 0.88
N SER A 226 5.98 6.20 -0.26
CA SER A 226 5.44 5.04 -0.98
C SER A 226 5.71 3.72 -0.25
N ALA A 227 6.81 3.60 0.47
CA ALA A 227 7.11 2.43 1.29
C ALA A 227 6.10 2.30 2.44
N THR A 228 5.72 3.44 3.04
CA THR A 228 4.63 3.54 4.03
C THR A 228 3.34 2.99 3.42
N VAL A 229 2.93 3.50 2.25
CA VAL A 229 1.71 3.07 1.54
C VAL A 229 1.75 1.59 1.17
N ALA A 230 2.86 1.07 0.64
CA ALA A 230 3.01 -0.34 0.28
C ALA A 230 2.89 -1.27 1.49
N GLY A 231 3.49 -0.89 2.63
CA GLY A 231 3.38 -1.67 3.88
C GLY A 231 1.97 -1.65 4.48
N VAL A 232 1.31 -0.48 4.45
CA VAL A 232 -0.08 -0.34 4.88
C VAL A 232 -1.01 -1.14 3.97
N GLY A 233 -0.88 -1.00 2.66
CA GLY A 233 -1.75 -1.72 1.71
C GLY A 233 -1.67 -3.25 1.88
N THR A 234 -0.46 -3.77 2.11
CA THR A 234 -0.26 -5.22 2.20
C THR A 234 -0.66 -5.82 3.55
N PHE A 235 -0.38 -5.15 4.67
CA PHE A 235 -0.54 -5.75 6.00
C PHE A 235 -1.53 -5.05 6.93
N LEU A 236 -2.08 -3.89 6.57
CA LEU A 236 -3.11 -3.24 7.40
C LEU A 236 -4.36 -4.10 7.61
N PRO A 237 -4.90 -4.83 6.60
CA PRO A 237 -6.05 -5.71 6.84
C PRO A 237 -5.75 -6.74 7.95
N LYS A 238 -4.60 -7.43 7.82
CA LYS A 238 -4.11 -8.40 8.80
C LYS A 238 -3.87 -7.78 10.17
N PHE A 239 -3.33 -6.56 10.22
CA PHE A 239 -3.15 -5.81 11.46
C PHE A 239 -4.49 -5.56 12.16
N LEU A 240 -5.51 -5.11 11.43
CA LEU A 240 -6.84 -4.84 11.98
C LEU A 240 -7.54 -6.12 12.45
N GLU A 241 -7.43 -7.20 11.67
CA GLU A 241 -7.96 -8.53 12.02
C GLU A 241 -7.40 -9.01 13.37
N ARG A 242 -6.09 -8.85 13.60
CA ARG A 242 -5.44 -9.32 14.83
C ARG A 242 -5.61 -8.37 16.00
N GLN A 243 -5.45 -7.07 15.80
CA GLN A 243 -5.48 -6.08 16.88
C GLN A 243 -6.89 -5.85 17.43
N PHE A 244 -7.90 -5.84 16.55
CA PHE A 244 -9.29 -5.49 16.89
C PHE A 244 -10.27 -6.66 16.74
N SER A 245 -9.78 -7.86 16.39
CA SER A 245 -10.59 -9.08 16.23
C SER A 245 -11.78 -8.88 15.28
N ILE A 246 -11.54 -8.24 14.14
CA ILE A 246 -12.55 -8.06 13.07
C ILE A 246 -12.31 -9.02 11.91
N SER A 247 -13.32 -9.23 11.07
CA SER A 247 -13.17 -10.04 9.86
C SER A 247 -12.33 -9.34 8.79
N ALA A 248 -11.66 -10.12 7.94
CA ALA A 248 -10.90 -9.61 6.80
C ALA A 248 -11.76 -8.78 5.84
N SER A 249 -13.03 -9.15 5.65
CA SER A 249 -13.99 -8.40 4.85
C SER A 249 -14.25 -7.00 5.40
N LEU A 250 -14.47 -6.88 6.71
CA LEU A 250 -14.71 -5.59 7.35
C LEU A 250 -13.45 -4.71 7.34
N ALA A 251 -12.27 -5.31 7.56
CA ALA A 251 -11.00 -4.61 7.46
C ALA A 251 -10.78 -4.00 6.06
N ASN A 252 -11.01 -4.79 5.01
CA ASN A 252 -10.92 -4.31 3.62
C ASN A 252 -11.97 -3.24 3.31
N MET A 253 -13.17 -3.34 3.87
CA MET A 253 -14.22 -2.32 3.71
C MET A 253 -13.78 -0.97 4.30
N PHE A 254 -13.17 -0.93 5.49
CA PHE A 254 -12.66 0.33 6.06
C PHE A 254 -11.52 0.93 5.22
N ILE A 255 -10.63 0.09 4.69
CA ILE A 255 -9.51 0.55 3.86
C ILE A 255 -10.04 1.12 2.54
N GLY A 256 -10.88 0.37 1.82
CA GLY A 256 -11.42 0.78 0.51
C GLY A 256 -12.49 1.87 0.59
N GLY A 257 -13.29 1.87 1.66
CA GLY A 257 -14.41 2.80 1.83
C GLY A 257 -14.05 4.11 2.54
N LEU A 258 -12.98 4.13 3.36
CA LEU A 258 -12.61 5.31 4.14
C LEU A 258 -11.16 5.74 3.94
N SER A 259 -10.19 4.84 4.11
CA SER A 259 -8.76 5.20 4.10
C SER A 259 -8.23 5.61 2.72
N ILE A 260 -8.63 4.91 1.66
CA ILE A 260 -8.18 5.24 0.29
C ILE A 260 -8.91 6.48 -0.25
N PRO A 261 -10.25 6.61 -0.12
CA PRO A 261 -10.93 7.84 -0.51
C PRO A 261 -10.41 9.09 0.20
N SER A 262 -10.06 9.01 1.49
CA SER A 262 -9.45 10.14 2.19
C SER A 262 -8.09 10.53 1.60
N ALA A 263 -7.28 9.55 1.18
CA ALA A 263 -6.05 9.80 0.46
C ALA A 263 -6.29 10.51 -0.89
N VAL A 264 -7.29 10.08 -1.67
CA VAL A 264 -7.68 10.73 -2.95
C VAL A 264 -8.04 12.20 -2.73
N VAL A 265 -8.87 12.48 -1.71
CA VAL A 265 -9.24 13.85 -1.32
C VAL A 265 -7.99 14.67 -0.97
N GLY A 266 -7.03 14.07 -0.26
CA GLY A 266 -5.74 14.68 0.05
C GLY A 266 -4.94 15.10 -1.20
N ILE A 267 -4.82 14.22 -2.20
CA ILE A 267 -4.10 14.51 -3.46
C ILE A 267 -4.75 15.68 -4.21
N VAL A 268 -6.08 15.65 -4.34
CA VAL A 268 -6.86 16.69 -5.01
C VAL A 268 -6.73 18.02 -4.27
N ALA A 269 -6.85 18.01 -2.94
CA ALA A 269 -6.67 19.19 -2.10
C ALA A 269 -5.24 19.77 -2.24
N GLY A 270 -4.22 18.92 -2.29
CA GLY A 270 -2.84 19.35 -2.54
C GLY A 270 -2.66 20.02 -3.90
N GLY A 271 -3.31 19.50 -4.95
CA GLY A 271 -3.32 20.14 -6.27
C GLY A 271 -4.07 21.48 -6.29
N ALA A 272 -5.24 21.52 -5.67
CA ALA A 272 -6.02 22.75 -5.51
C ALA A 272 -5.25 23.83 -4.74
N LEU A 273 -4.51 23.44 -3.69
CA LEU A 273 -3.69 24.34 -2.90
C LEU A 273 -2.53 24.94 -3.72
N VAL A 274 -1.82 24.10 -4.49
CA VAL A 274 -0.73 24.57 -5.37
C VAL A 274 -1.25 25.53 -6.43
N LYS A 275 -2.37 25.21 -7.07
CA LYS A 275 -2.97 26.03 -8.13
C LYS A 275 -3.58 27.33 -7.59
N GLY A 276 -4.38 27.24 -6.52
CA GLY A 276 -5.11 28.36 -5.93
C GLY A 276 -4.20 29.42 -5.34
N LEU A 277 -3.13 29.00 -4.65
CA LEU A 277 -2.15 29.92 -4.05
C LEU A 277 -0.98 30.26 -4.98
N ARG A 278 -0.96 29.70 -6.20
CA ARG A 278 0.13 29.84 -7.18
C ARG A 278 1.50 29.62 -6.53
N LEU A 279 1.67 28.48 -5.87
CA LEU A 279 2.84 28.22 -5.03
C LEU A 279 4.16 28.20 -5.84
N ASN A 280 5.16 28.90 -5.31
CA ASN A 280 6.55 28.87 -5.79
C ASN A 280 7.26 27.58 -5.34
N LEU A 281 8.41 27.25 -5.95
CA LEU A 281 9.21 26.05 -5.62
C LEU A 281 9.50 25.94 -4.11
N LYS A 282 9.95 27.03 -3.46
CA LYS A 282 10.19 27.08 -2.02
C LYS A 282 8.94 26.81 -1.19
N GLN A 283 7.79 27.34 -1.61
CA GLN A 283 6.52 27.14 -0.91
C GLN A 283 6.03 25.69 -1.08
N CYS A 284 6.25 25.06 -2.24
CA CYS A 284 6.01 23.63 -2.43
C CYS A 284 6.90 22.79 -1.50
N GLY A 285 8.18 23.14 -1.36
CA GLY A 285 9.09 22.51 -0.40
C GLY A 285 8.63 22.69 1.05
N ALA A 286 8.22 23.91 1.44
CA ALA A 286 7.70 24.22 2.78
C ALA A 286 6.42 23.43 3.09
N LEU A 287 5.52 23.31 2.11
CA LEU A 287 4.31 22.51 2.22
C LEU A 287 4.63 21.01 2.38
N GLY A 288 5.64 20.50 1.67
CA GLY A 288 6.15 19.14 1.85
C GLY A 288 6.67 18.89 3.27
N VAL A 289 7.46 19.81 3.82
CA VAL A 289 7.96 19.75 5.21
C VAL A 289 6.80 19.79 6.21
N ALA A 290 5.88 20.74 6.07
CA ALA A 290 4.74 20.88 6.98
C ALA A 290 3.82 19.65 6.94
N GLY A 291 3.51 19.15 5.74
CA GLY A 291 2.65 17.98 5.56
C GLY A 291 3.27 16.69 6.11
N THR A 292 4.56 16.46 5.86
CA THR A 292 5.26 15.29 6.42
C THR A 292 5.46 15.39 7.92
N LEU A 293 5.72 16.58 8.48
CA LEU A 293 5.76 16.81 9.92
C LEU A 293 4.41 16.48 10.57
N PHE A 294 3.31 16.99 10.02
CA PHE A 294 1.99 16.68 10.54
C PHE A 294 1.67 15.18 10.44
N CYS A 295 2.08 14.51 9.36
CA CYS A 295 1.91 13.06 9.23
C CYS A 295 2.68 12.27 10.31
N VAL A 296 3.91 12.69 10.62
CA VAL A 296 4.72 12.14 11.71
C VAL A 296 4.01 12.32 13.05
N LEU A 297 3.54 13.54 13.35
CA LEU A 297 2.81 13.85 14.58
C LEU A 297 1.49 13.07 14.70
N ALA A 298 0.71 12.98 13.63
CA ALA A 298 -0.54 12.22 13.58
C ALA A 298 -0.34 10.70 13.75
N SER A 299 0.89 10.20 13.52
CA SER A 299 1.20 8.77 13.68
C SER A 299 1.53 8.39 15.12
N VAL A 300 1.93 9.34 15.97
CA VAL A 300 2.33 9.07 17.36
C VAL A 300 1.20 8.43 18.20
N PRO A 301 -0.05 8.92 18.16
CA PRO A 301 -1.12 8.30 18.95
C PRO A 301 -1.46 6.86 18.51
N LEU A 302 -1.15 6.49 17.27
CA LEU A 302 -1.41 5.14 16.75
C LEU A 302 -0.60 4.05 17.48
N PHE A 303 0.52 4.40 18.12
CA PHE A 303 1.28 3.47 18.97
C PHE A 303 0.52 3.07 20.23
N PHE A 304 -0.38 3.92 20.72
CA PHE A 304 -1.13 3.70 21.96
C PHE A 304 -2.54 3.17 21.70
N LEU A 305 -3.06 3.37 20.48
CA LEU A 305 -4.37 2.88 20.04
C LEU A 305 -4.31 1.39 19.68
N GLY A 306 -4.48 0.51 20.66
CA GLY A 306 -4.68 -0.92 20.43
C GLY A 306 -4.79 -1.74 21.73
N CYS A 307 -5.04 -3.04 21.60
CA CYS A 307 -5.06 -3.99 22.71
C CYS A 307 -3.69 -4.54 23.08
N SER A 308 -3.54 -4.89 24.35
CA SER A 308 -2.54 -5.85 24.79
C SER A 308 -2.87 -7.26 24.28
N THR A 309 -1.88 -8.15 24.29
CA THR A 309 -2.08 -9.55 23.91
C THR A 309 -3.14 -10.21 24.80
N ASN A 310 -4.15 -10.83 24.19
CA ASN A 310 -5.19 -11.55 24.93
C ASN A 310 -4.55 -12.73 25.69
N PRO A 311 -5.02 -13.06 26.91
CA PRO A 311 -4.53 -14.22 27.64
C PRO A 311 -4.92 -15.50 26.90
N VAL A 312 -3.93 -16.19 26.35
CA VAL A 312 -4.08 -17.53 25.76
C VAL A 312 -3.48 -18.55 26.72
N ALA A 313 -4.23 -19.61 27.01
CA ALA A 313 -3.79 -20.69 27.88
C ALA A 313 -2.49 -21.33 27.34
N ASP A 314 -1.59 -21.70 28.25
CA ASP A 314 -0.30 -22.38 27.99
C ASP A 314 0.74 -21.65 27.11
N LEU A 315 0.47 -20.41 26.68
CA LEU A 315 1.43 -19.56 25.95
C LEU A 315 2.14 -18.51 26.83
N GLY A 316 2.06 -18.64 28.15
CA GLY A 316 2.78 -17.79 29.10
C GLY A 316 2.09 -16.48 29.50
N PHE A 317 0.92 -16.17 28.92
CA PHE A 317 0.18 -14.93 29.12
C PHE A 317 -1.15 -15.09 29.91
N GLY A 318 -1.46 -16.28 30.42
CA GLY A 318 -2.72 -16.59 31.09
C GLY A 318 -2.63 -17.64 32.21
N ALA A 319 -3.79 -18.05 32.73
CA ALA A 319 -3.90 -19.13 33.70
C ALA A 319 -3.31 -20.43 33.12
N ARG A 320 -2.46 -21.08 33.91
CA ARG A 320 -1.85 -22.35 33.53
C ARG A 320 -2.86 -23.47 33.74
N CYS A 321 -3.24 -24.17 32.68
CA CYS A 321 -3.90 -25.46 32.82
C CYS A 321 -2.93 -26.40 33.55
N PRO A 322 -3.28 -26.93 34.74
CA PRO A 322 -2.37 -27.79 35.49
C PRO A 322 -1.98 -29.07 34.72
N TRP A 323 -2.76 -29.45 33.70
CA TRP A 323 -2.64 -30.69 32.93
C TRP A 323 -1.67 -30.58 31.74
N ALA A 324 -1.29 -29.36 31.35
CA ALA A 324 -0.51 -29.12 30.14
C ALA A 324 1.01 -29.39 30.27
N ARG A 325 1.52 -29.65 31.48
CA ARG A 325 2.96 -29.81 31.75
C ARG A 325 3.42 -31.19 32.20
N THR A 326 2.53 -32.18 32.34
CA THR A 326 2.94 -33.55 32.64
C THR A 326 3.06 -34.36 31.35
N PRO A 327 4.28 -34.76 30.93
CA PRO A 327 4.46 -35.68 29.81
C PRO A 327 3.68 -36.97 30.12
N GLY A 328 2.72 -37.33 29.25
CA GLY A 328 1.86 -38.51 29.44
C GLY A 328 0.52 -38.27 30.14
N LEU A 329 0.14 -37.02 30.45
CA LEU A 329 -1.11 -36.67 31.13
C LEU A 329 -1.98 -35.65 30.36
N GLY A 330 -1.79 -35.53 29.04
CA GLY A 330 -2.80 -35.02 28.12
C GLY A 330 -3.99 -35.99 27.98
N ARG A 331 -4.37 -36.64 29.08
CA ARG A 331 -5.38 -37.70 29.18
C ARG A 331 -6.61 -37.15 29.87
N LEU A 332 -7.57 -36.65 29.11
CA LEU A 332 -8.95 -36.56 29.59
C LEU A 332 -9.53 -37.98 29.66
N GLY A 333 -9.15 -38.72 30.71
CA GLY A 333 -9.43 -40.16 30.73
C GLY A 333 -8.72 -40.87 29.56
N PRO A 334 -9.44 -41.52 28.62
CA PRO A 334 -8.83 -42.30 27.54
C PRO A 334 -8.30 -41.48 26.33
N CYS A 335 -8.54 -40.18 26.23
CA CYS A 335 -8.19 -39.40 25.04
C CYS A 335 -6.82 -38.71 25.14
N GLU A 336 -5.97 -38.84 24.12
CA GLU A 336 -4.72 -38.09 23.97
C GLU A 336 -4.94 -36.94 22.97
N CYS A 337 -4.96 -35.68 23.45
CA CYS A 337 -5.22 -34.53 22.59
C CYS A 337 -3.98 -34.22 21.71
N PRO A 338 -4.09 -34.24 20.38
CA PRO A 338 -2.95 -33.95 19.52
C PRO A 338 -2.49 -32.49 19.71
N PRO A 339 -1.18 -32.22 19.73
CA PRO A 339 -0.65 -30.87 19.92
C PRO A 339 -0.97 -29.93 18.75
N ASP A 340 -1.23 -30.48 17.56
CA ASP A 340 -1.40 -29.73 16.31
C ASP A 340 -2.85 -29.34 15.99
N VAL A 341 -3.83 -29.79 16.78
CA VAL A 341 -5.24 -29.41 16.59
C VAL A 341 -5.42 -27.94 16.98
N PHE A 342 -5.92 -27.16 16.03
CA PHE A 342 -6.18 -25.73 16.20
C PHE A 342 -7.65 -25.42 15.90
N ASP A 343 -8.44 -25.27 16.96
CA ASP A 343 -9.87 -24.96 16.92
C ASP A 343 -10.20 -24.07 18.14
N PRO A 344 -9.81 -22.78 18.10
CA PRO A 344 -9.81 -21.92 19.27
C PRO A 344 -11.22 -21.73 19.84
N ILE A 345 -11.30 -21.76 21.17
CA ILE A 345 -12.53 -21.55 21.94
C ILE A 345 -12.29 -20.48 23.01
N CYS A 346 -13.34 -19.75 23.35
CA CYS A 346 -13.34 -18.76 24.41
C CYS A 346 -13.99 -19.33 25.66
N GLY A 347 -13.24 -19.45 26.75
CA GLY A 347 -13.77 -19.86 28.03
C GLY A 347 -14.63 -18.77 28.68
N GLN A 348 -15.55 -19.19 29.57
CA GLN A 348 -16.32 -18.27 30.40
C GLN A 348 -15.43 -17.37 31.28
N ASP A 349 -14.19 -17.79 31.57
CA ASP A 349 -13.15 -17.05 32.26
C ASP A 349 -12.51 -15.92 31.42
N GLY A 350 -12.89 -15.80 30.14
CA GLY A 350 -12.33 -14.82 29.21
C GLY A 350 -10.94 -15.18 28.70
N ILE A 351 -10.50 -16.44 28.89
CA ILE A 351 -9.22 -16.96 28.39
C ILE A 351 -9.47 -17.77 27.12
N GLU A 352 -8.60 -17.57 26.13
CA GLU A 352 -8.65 -18.35 24.90
C GLU A 352 -7.87 -19.65 25.05
N TYR A 353 -8.48 -20.75 24.62
CA TYR A 353 -7.88 -22.08 24.58
C TYR A 353 -7.78 -22.55 23.14
N LEU A 354 -6.73 -23.31 22.84
CA LEU A 354 -6.39 -23.74 21.48
C LEU A 354 -7.35 -24.76 20.87
N SER A 355 -7.99 -25.58 21.72
CA SER A 355 -9.01 -26.54 21.30
C SER A 355 -9.91 -26.93 22.48
N PRO A 356 -11.15 -27.39 22.22
CA PRO A 356 -12.02 -27.93 23.26
C PRO A 356 -11.43 -29.15 23.99
N CYS A 357 -10.64 -29.98 23.30
CA CYS A 357 -9.90 -31.09 23.91
C CYS A 357 -8.85 -30.59 24.90
N GLN A 358 -8.05 -29.58 24.53
CA GLN A 358 -7.00 -29.02 25.40
C GLN A 358 -7.57 -28.22 26.59
N ALA A 359 -8.75 -27.62 26.45
CA ALA A 359 -9.49 -27.04 27.57
C ALA A 359 -10.18 -28.11 28.46
N GLY A 360 -10.20 -29.35 28.00
CA GLY A 360 -10.77 -30.50 28.67
C GLY A 360 -12.28 -30.45 28.82
N CYS A 361 -12.98 -30.01 27.78
CA CYS A 361 -14.43 -30.06 27.67
C CYS A 361 -14.89 -31.49 27.37
N ARG A 362 -16.04 -31.90 27.94
CA ARG A 362 -16.57 -33.28 27.79
C ARG A 362 -17.83 -33.36 26.94
N PHE A 363 -18.59 -32.26 26.87
CA PHE A 363 -19.89 -32.25 26.22
C PHE A 363 -19.98 -31.07 25.25
N MET A 364 -20.64 -31.31 24.12
CA MET A 364 -21.01 -30.30 23.13
C MET A 364 -22.53 -30.20 23.14
N ASN A 365 -23.06 -29.03 23.49
CA ASN A 365 -24.49 -28.74 23.46
C ASN A 365 -24.76 -27.75 22.33
N LEU A 366 -25.96 -27.81 21.76
CA LEU A 366 -26.47 -26.81 20.82
C LEU A 366 -27.46 -25.94 21.58
N ASP A 367 -27.24 -24.63 21.56
CA ASP A 367 -28.16 -23.63 22.11
C ASP A 367 -29.43 -23.51 21.23
N ASP A 368 -30.48 -22.83 21.71
CA ASP A 368 -31.76 -22.66 21.00
C ASP A 368 -31.60 -22.02 19.59
N ASN A 369 -30.49 -21.31 19.37
CA ASN A 369 -30.10 -20.73 18.08
C ASN A 369 -29.14 -21.62 17.27
N GLN A 370 -29.09 -22.94 17.52
CA GLN A 370 -28.15 -23.90 16.92
C GLN A 370 -26.66 -23.55 17.11
N LYS A 371 -26.33 -22.71 18.09
CA LYS A 371 -24.94 -22.36 18.40
C LYS A 371 -24.30 -23.42 19.26
N VAL A 372 -23.13 -23.88 18.86
CA VAL A 372 -22.34 -24.86 19.61
C VAL A 372 -21.84 -24.23 20.91
N ASN A 373 -21.96 -24.97 22.03
CA ASN A 373 -21.46 -24.59 23.34
C ASN A 373 -20.79 -25.81 24.00
N TYR A 374 -19.54 -25.65 24.42
CA TYR A 374 -18.75 -26.70 25.07
C TYR A 374 -18.91 -26.60 26.58
N THR A 375 -19.23 -27.71 27.25
CA THR A 375 -19.48 -27.71 28.71
C THR A 375 -18.64 -28.77 29.45
N GLN A 376 -18.55 -28.58 30.77
CA GLN A 376 -17.71 -29.37 31.67
C GLN A 376 -16.22 -29.34 31.30
N CYS A 377 -15.71 -28.14 31.04
CA CYS A 377 -14.31 -27.93 30.71
C CYS A 377 -13.46 -27.91 31.99
N SER A 378 -12.58 -28.89 32.14
CA SER A 378 -11.79 -29.08 33.37
C SER A 378 -10.76 -27.99 33.66
N CYS A 379 -10.27 -27.29 32.62
CA CYS A 379 -9.36 -26.15 32.77
C CYS A 379 -10.09 -24.85 33.14
N ILE A 380 -11.40 -24.75 32.87
CA ILE A 380 -12.19 -23.54 33.08
C ILE A 380 -12.86 -23.66 34.44
N LYS A 381 -12.25 -23.07 35.47
CA LYS A 381 -12.75 -23.16 36.85
C LYS A 381 -13.41 -21.86 37.28
N LEU A 382 -14.74 -21.81 37.16
CA LEU A 382 -15.58 -20.82 37.82
C LEU A 382 -16.56 -21.58 38.72
N GLU A 383 -16.27 -21.64 40.03
CA GLU A 383 -16.97 -22.45 41.05
C GLU A 383 -16.96 -23.98 40.81
N GLU A 384 -17.48 -24.77 41.75
CA GLU A 384 -17.39 -26.26 41.78
C GLU A 384 -18.06 -26.99 40.59
N ARG A 385 -18.64 -26.26 39.63
CA ARG A 385 -19.19 -26.81 38.39
C ARG A 385 -18.23 -26.48 37.25
N GLY A 386 -17.83 -27.50 36.48
CA GLY A 386 -16.94 -27.30 35.32
C GLY A 386 -17.49 -26.22 34.38
N GLY A 387 -16.64 -25.28 33.99
CA GLY A 387 -17.03 -24.13 33.18
C GLY A 387 -17.45 -24.51 31.75
N PHE A 388 -17.98 -23.52 31.03
CA PHE A 388 -18.34 -23.65 29.62
C PHE A 388 -17.44 -22.78 28.73
N ALA A 389 -17.42 -23.07 27.44
CA ALA A 389 -16.69 -22.33 26.43
C ALA A 389 -17.47 -22.23 25.12
N LEU A 390 -17.31 -21.09 24.46
CA LEU A 390 -17.94 -20.79 23.17
C LEU A 390 -16.93 -21.00 22.03
N PRO A 391 -17.38 -21.40 20.83
CA PRO A 391 -16.53 -21.52 19.66
C PRO A 391 -15.99 -20.16 19.21
N GLY A 392 -14.73 -20.14 18.75
CA GLY A 392 -14.05 -18.94 18.29
C GLY A 392 -13.21 -18.25 19.38
N SER A 393 -12.48 -17.23 18.97
CA SER A 393 -11.64 -16.42 19.85
C SER A 393 -12.47 -15.54 20.79
N CYS A 394 -11.91 -15.17 21.96
CA CYS A 394 -12.58 -14.31 22.94
C CYS A 394 -12.83 -12.86 22.48
N GLY A 395 -12.51 -12.53 21.22
CA GLY A 395 -12.62 -11.18 20.70
C GLY A 395 -11.63 -10.23 21.35
N SER A 396 -11.80 -8.93 21.09
CA SER A 396 -10.87 -7.89 21.54
C SER A 396 -11.60 -6.89 22.45
N PRO A 397 -11.14 -6.67 23.70
CA PRO A 397 -11.76 -5.71 24.61
C PRO A 397 -11.65 -4.25 24.13
N CYS A 398 -10.72 -3.97 23.21
CA CYS A 398 -10.51 -2.64 22.64
C CYS A 398 -11.19 -2.44 21.28
N ARG A 399 -12.23 -3.22 20.94
CA ARG A 399 -12.97 -3.01 19.68
C ARG A 399 -13.50 -1.57 19.51
N HIS A 400 -13.76 -0.87 20.61
CA HIS A 400 -14.15 0.54 20.61
C HIS A 400 -13.03 1.49 20.10
N LEU A 401 -11.76 1.10 20.17
CA LEU A 401 -10.62 1.86 19.65
C LEU A 401 -10.42 1.71 18.13
N LEU A 402 -11.15 0.81 17.47
CA LEU A 402 -11.06 0.59 16.02
C LEU A 402 -11.40 1.85 15.21
N LEU A 403 -12.56 2.46 15.48
CA LEU A 403 -12.99 3.65 14.76
C LEU A 403 -12.02 4.85 14.92
N PRO A 404 -11.59 5.23 16.14
CA PRO A 404 -10.63 6.32 16.28
C PRO A 404 -9.29 5.99 15.62
N PHE A 405 -8.85 4.72 15.65
CA PHE A 405 -7.66 4.28 14.92
C PHE A 405 -7.79 4.50 13.42
N ILE A 406 -8.87 4.03 12.81
CA ILE A 406 -9.10 4.17 11.35
C ILE A 406 -9.24 5.63 10.95
N VAL A 407 -9.98 6.44 11.71
CA VAL A 407 -10.15 7.87 11.43
C VAL A 407 -8.80 8.59 11.50
N LEU A 408 -8.01 8.35 12.54
CA LEU A 408 -6.71 8.99 12.69
C LEU A 408 -5.72 8.52 11.61
N ALA A 409 -5.68 7.23 11.29
CA ALA A 409 -4.87 6.69 10.21
C ALA A 409 -5.30 7.27 8.84
N SER A 410 -6.60 7.41 8.60
CA SER A 410 -7.15 7.97 7.36
C SER A 410 -6.87 9.47 7.22
N LEU A 411 -6.92 10.23 8.32
CA LEU A 411 -6.53 11.65 8.36
C LEU A 411 -5.02 11.80 8.13
N GLY A 412 -4.20 11.00 8.80
CA GLY A 412 -2.76 10.98 8.59
C GLY A 412 -2.38 10.62 7.16
N GLY A 413 -3.11 9.67 6.54
CA GLY A 413 -2.99 9.31 5.13
C GLY A 413 -3.40 10.45 4.19
N ALA A 414 -4.51 11.13 4.47
CA ALA A 414 -4.96 12.29 3.68
C ALA A 414 -3.93 13.43 3.69
N VAL A 415 -3.35 13.74 4.86
CA VAL A 415 -2.32 14.79 4.96
C VAL A 415 -1.01 14.36 4.29
N ALA A 416 -0.61 13.09 4.38
CA ALA A 416 0.52 12.58 3.62
C ALA A 416 0.31 12.76 2.11
N SER A 417 -0.87 12.39 1.63
CA SER A 417 -1.26 12.48 0.22
C SER A 417 -1.33 13.92 -0.30
N LEU A 418 -1.58 14.91 0.57
CA LEU A 418 -1.52 16.33 0.22
C LEU A 418 -0.14 16.78 -0.29
N THR A 419 0.93 16.09 0.12
CA THR A 419 2.30 16.38 -0.32
C THR A 419 2.65 15.78 -1.69
N HIS A 420 1.83 14.86 -2.22
CA HIS A 420 2.11 14.17 -3.47
C HIS A 420 2.17 15.13 -4.67
N THR A 421 1.13 15.95 -4.86
CA THR A 421 1.07 16.91 -5.98
C THR A 421 2.17 17.99 -5.92
N PRO A 422 2.44 18.65 -4.78
CA PRO A 422 3.60 19.53 -4.64
C PRO A 422 4.92 18.86 -4.97
N SER A 423 5.11 17.59 -4.58
CA SER A 423 6.33 16.82 -4.87
C SER A 423 6.53 16.58 -6.37
N LEU A 424 5.46 16.22 -7.08
CA LEU A 424 5.50 16.10 -8.54
C LEU A 424 5.84 17.45 -9.21
N MET A 425 5.30 18.56 -8.70
CA MET A 425 5.62 19.89 -9.22
C MET A 425 7.08 20.28 -8.96
N LEU A 426 7.66 19.89 -7.84
CA LEU A 426 9.10 20.09 -7.57
C LEU A 426 9.95 19.34 -8.61
N ILE A 427 9.61 18.09 -8.93
CA ILE A 427 10.31 17.29 -9.94
C ILE A 427 10.19 17.96 -11.31
N LEU A 428 8.96 18.23 -11.78
CA LEU A 428 8.69 18.78 -13.10
C LEU A 428 9.32 20.16 -13.34
N ARG A 429 9.45 20.98 -12.29
CA ARG A 429 10.07 22.32 -12.37
C ARG A 429 11.57 22.30 -12.14
N SER A 430 12.14 21.19 -11.66
CA SER A 430 13.59 21.03 -11.41
C SER A 430 14.36 20.45 -12.60
N VAL A 431 13.64 19.89 -13.58
CA VAL A 431 14.21 19.21 -14.75
C VAL A 431 13.83 19.97 -16.02
N ASN A 432 14.70 19.95 -17.03
CA ASN A 432 14.47 20.57 -18.33
C ASN A 432 13.22 20.00 -19.03
N ARG A 433 12.55 20.81 -19.85
CA ARG A 433 11.30 20.40 -20.53
C ARG A 433 11.43 19.11 -21.33
N GLU A 434 12.56 18.93 -22.00
CA GLU A 434 12.85 17.76 -22.85
C GLU A 434 13.10 16.47 -22.05
N GLU A 435 13.46 16.58 -20.76
CA GLU A 435 13.85 15.44 -19.91
C GLU A 435 12.73 15.03 -18.93
N LYS A 436 11.56 15.70 -18.94
CA LYS A 436 10.47 15.48 -17.96
C LYS A 436 9.92 14.06 -17.97
N SER A 437 9.50 13.56 -19.13
CA SER A 437 8.91 12.21 -19.26
C SER A 437 9.90 11.12 -18.85
N PHE A 438 11.18 11.34 -19.16
CA PHE A 438 12.27 10.46 -18.75
C PHE A 438 12.50 10.48 -17.23
N ALA A 439 12.50 11.66 -16.60
CA ALA A 439 12.61 11.83 -15.16
C ALA A 439 11.44 11.18 -14.38
N ILE A 440 10.21 11.30 -14.90
CA ILE A 440 9.03 10.61 -14.34
C ILE A 440 9.20 9.09 -14.45
N GLY A 441 9.71 8.59 -15.58
CA GLY A 441 10.01 7.17 -15.75
C GLY A 441 11.02 6.66 -14.72
N ILE A 442 12.11 7.40 -14.48
CA ILE A 442 13.11 7.08 -13.44
C ILE A 442 12.49 7.13 -12.04
N GLN A 443 11.66 8.13 -11.75
CA GLN A 443 10.95 8.23 -10.48
C GLN A 443 10.12 6.95 -10.22
N PHE A 444 9.28 6.51 -11.17
CA PHE A 444 8.47 5.30 -11.03
C PHE A 444 9.32 4.03 -10.90
N LEU A 445 10.43 3.93 -11.63
CA LEU A 445 11.37 2.82 -11.49
C LEU A 445 11.93 2.74 -10.07
N LEU A 446 12.40 3.87 -9.52
CA LEU A 446 12.95 3.95 -8.16
C LEU A 446 11.88 3.66 -7.10
N LEU A 447 10.66 4.15 -7.28
CA LEU A 447 9.51 3.83 -6.42
C LEU A 447 9.23 2.32 -6.38
N ARG A 448 9.23 1.65 -7.54
CA ARG A 448 8.98 0.21 -7.60
C ARG A 448 10.10 -0.60 -6.94
N LEU A 449 11.35 -0.27 -7.26
CA LEU A 449 12.53 -0.99 -6.77
C LEU A 449 12.83 -0.76 -5.29
N LEU A 450 12.73 0.50 -4.82
CA LEU A 450 13.17 0.87 -3.48
C LEU A 450 12.03 0.94 -2.45
N ALA A 451 10.77 1.03 -2.89
CA ALA A 451 9.62 1.07 -1.98
C ALA A 451 8.75 -0.19 -2.10
N TRP A 452 8.13 -0.41 -3.26
CA TRP A 452 7.08 -1.43 -3.41
C TRP A 452 7.59 -2.87 -3.32
N MET A 453 8.79 -3.16 -3.81
CA MET A 453 9.40 -4.49 -3.64
C MET A 453 9.87 -4.77 -2.20
N PRO A 454 10.70 -3.92 -1.57
CA PRO A 454 11.25 -4.22 -0.25
C PRO A 454 10.26 -3.98 0.90
N SER A 455 9.35 -3.02 0.79
CA SER A 455 8.48 -2.65 1.93
C SER A 455 7.61 -3.82 2.42
N PRO A 456 6.92 -4.60 1.56
CA PRO A 456 6.16 -5.75 2.03
C PRO A 456 7.04 -6.82 2.69
N VAL A 457 8.27 -7.03 2.21
CA VAL A 457 9.21 -7.98 2.81
C VAL A 457 9.67 -7.52 4.19
N ILE A 458 9.99 -6.23 4.35
CA ILE A 458 10.37 -5.62 5.63
C ILE A 458 9.22 -5.72 6.63
N HIS A 459 8.00 -5.36 6.24
CA HIS A 459 6.83 -5.44 7.11
C HIS A 459 6.48 -6.89 7.44
N GLY A 460 6.46 -7.79 6.46
CA GLY A 460 6.15 -9.21 6.66
C GLY A 460 7.13 -9.88 7.62
N SER A 461 8.44 -9.69 7.41
CA SER A 461 9.47 -10.23 8.31
C SER A 461 9.36 -9.65 9.73
N ALA A 462 9.10 -8.35 9.87
CA ALA A 462 8.88 -7.73 11.17
C ALA A 462 7.64 -8.26 11.90
N ILE A 463 6.58 -8.60 11.17
CA ILE A 463 5.38 -9.24 11.73
C ILE A 463 5.68 -10.67 12.15
N ASP A 464 6.42 -11.43 11.34
CA ASP A 464 6.77 -12.82 11.67
C ASP A 464 7.62 -12.92 12.93
N THR A 465 8.48 -11.94 13.20
CA THR A 465 9.26 -11.89 14.44
C THR A 465 8.42 -11.69 15.71
N THR A 466 7.13 -11.33 15.62
CA THR A 466 6.22 -11.21 16.78
C THR A 466 5.37 -12.45 16.99
N CYS A 467 5.56 -13.48 16.18
CA CYS A 467 4.85 -14.73 16.32
C CYS A 467 5.23 -15.45 17.62
N VAL A 468 4.22 -15.78 18.42
CA VAL A 468 4.35 -16.57 19.65
C VAL A 468 4.23 -18.06 19.34
N ARG A 469 3.29 -18.44 18.47
CA ARG A 469 3.06 -19.85 18.07
C ARG A 469 2.90 -20.00 16.57
N TRP A 470 3.78 -20.81 16.00
CA TRP A 470 3.74 -21.21 14.60
C TRP A 470 2.80 -22.39 14.39
N GLY A 471 2.00 -22.33 13.33
CA GLY A 471 1.35 -23.52 12.80
C GLY A 471 2.38 -24.41 12.10
N TRP A 472 2.18 -25.71 12.19
CA TRP A 472 3.00 -26.71 11.50
C TRP A 472 2.12 -27.51 10.56
N LYS A 473 2.62 -27.75 9.34
CA LYS A 473 1.97 -28.63 8.36
C LYS A 473 3.05 -29.44 7.66
N CYS A 474 2.94 -30.76 7.67
CA CYS A 474 3.89 -31.67 7.03
C CYS A 474 5.35 -31.45 7.48
N GLY A 475 5.58 -31.22 8.78
CA GLY A 475 6.92 -30.94 9.31
C GLY A 475 7.53 -29.60 8.90
N GLN A 476 6.82 -28.78 8.11
CA GLN A 476 7.23 -27.43 7.75
C GLN A 476 6.45 -26.37 8.52
N ARG A 477 7.12 -25.24 8.76
CA ARG A 477 6.55 -24.05 9.39
C ARG A 477 5.51 -23.43 8.45
N ALA A 478 4.27 -23.37 8.90
CA ALA A 478 3.16 -22.76 8.19
C ALA A 478 2.90 -21.32 8.68
N SER A 479 1.67 -20.82 8.52
CA SER A 479 1.29 -19.49 9.04
C SER A 479 1.34 -19.43 10.56
N CYS A 480 1.75 -18.28 11.09
CA CYS A 480 1.69 -18.04 12.52
C CYS A 480 0.23 -17.92 13.00
N GLN A 481 -0.08 -18.65 14.06
CA GLN A 481 -1.42 -18.75 14.66
C GLN A 481 -1.67 -17.63 15.67
N TYR A 482 -0.69 -17.35 16.54
CA TYR A 482 -0.76 -16.32 17.58
C TYR A 482 0.41 -15.36 17.51
N TYR A 483 0.11 -14.06 17.58
CA TYR A 483 1.08 -12.98 17.61
C TYR A 483 1.02 -12.28 18.96
N ASP A 484 2.16 -11.78 19.42
CA ASP A 484 2.20 -10.82 20.51
C ASP A 484 1.70 -9.46 19.95
N HIS A 485 0.53 -9.03 20.39
CA HIS A 485 -0.13 -7.82 19.90
C HIS A 485 0.64 -6.55 20.25
N ASP A 486 1.32 -6.52 21.40
CA ASP A 486 2.10 -5.35 21.80
C ASP A 486 3.33 -5.21 20.90
N PHE A 487 4.13 -6.28 20.72
CA PHE A 487 5.26 -6.21 19.80
C PHE A 487 4.80 -6.00 18.35
N PHE A 488 3.68 -6.60 17.93
CA PHE A 488 3.13 -6.43 16.59
C PHE A 488 2.79 -4.95 16.34
N ARG A 489 2.03 -4.31 17.22
CA ARG A 489 1.71 -2.88 17.12
C ARG A 489 2.96 -2.00 17.05
N HIS A 490 3.90 -2.19 17.97
CA HIS A 490 5.10 -1.35 18.02
C HIS A 490 6.01 -1.54 16.81
N ARG A 491 6.19 -2.77 16.30
CA ARG A 491 7.02 -3.02 15.11
C ARG A 491 6.36 -2.51 13.84
N PHE A 492 5.05 -2.78 13.68
CA PHE A 492 4.31 -2.30 12.52
C PHE A 492 4.29 -0.77 12.45
N MET A 493 3.91 -0.09 13.54
CA MET A 493 3.91 1.38 13.60
C MET A 493 5.31 1.97 13.58
N GLY A 494 6.29 1.30 14.18
CA GLY A 494 7.70 1.72 14.20
C GLY A 494 8.29 1.82 12.80
N ILE A 495 8.05 0.83 11.94
CA ILE A 495 8.53 0.85 10.54
C ILE A 495 7.85 1.97 9.75
N GLN A 496 6.55 2.16 9.95
CA GLN A 496 5.80 3.25 9.32
C GLN A 496 6.36 4.62 9.74
N MET A 497 6.65 4.79 11.04
CA MET A 497 7.27 6.01 11.58
C MET A 497 8.67 6.24 11.00
N PHE A 498 9.49 5.19 10.88
CA PHE A 498 10.82 5.27 10.29
C PHE A 498 10.79 5.83 8.87
N PHE A 499 9.92 5.30 8.01
CA PHE A 499 9.77 5.81 6.65
C PHE A 499 9.22 7.24 6.63
N LYS A 500 8.23 7.58 7.46
CA LYS A 500 7.69 8.96 7.53
C LYS A 500 8.73 9.98 7.99
N VAL A 501 9.59 9.63 8.94
CA VAL A 501 10.73 10.47 9.37
C VAL A 501 11.75 10.61 8.23
N GLY A 502 12.06 9.54 7.50
CA GLY A 502 12.92 9.61 6.31
C GLY A 502 12.38 10.56 5.24
N ALA A 503 11.06 10.55 5.01
CA ALA A 503 10.41 11.50 4.11
C ALA A 503 10.53 12.95 4.63
N PHE A 504 10.25 13.18 5.91
CA PHE A 504 10.38 14.50 6.54
C PHE A 504 11.79 15.07 6.39
N LEU A 505 12.82 14.29 6.71
CA LEU A 505 14.21 14.71 6.56
C LEU A 505 14.54 15.04 5.10
N SER A 506 14.08 14.22 4.15
CA SER A 506 14.30 14.46 2.72
C SER A 506 13.69 15.79 2.26
N PHE A 507 12.43 16.07 2.60
CA PHE A 507 11.80 17.36 2.27
C PHE A 507 12.43 18.54 3.01
N LEU A 508 12.91 18.33 4.23
CA LEU A 508 13.61 19.36 5.00
C LEU A 508 14.92 19.77 4.30
N PHE A 509 15.70 18.80 3.82
CA PHE A 509 16.90 19.07 3.02
C PHE A 509 16.57 19.80 1.71
N VAL A 510 15.51 19.41 1.01
CA VAL A 510 15.04 20.11 -0.20
C VAL A 510 14.71 21.57 0.12
N TYR A 511 13.96 21.82 1.20
CA TYR A 511 13.62 23.17 1.62
C TYR A 511 14.85 24.02 1.92
N PHE A 512 15.86 23.47 2.60
CA PHE A 512 17.11 24.18 2.87
C PHE A 512 17.90 24.51 1.59
N ILE A 513 17.97 23.59 0.62
CA ILE A 513 18.64 23.85 -0.67
C ILE A 513 17.92 24.96 -1.42
N LEU A 514 16.58 24.89 -1.51
CA LEU A 514 15.77 25.89 -2.19
C LEU A 514 15.89 27.28 -1.53
N ARG A 515 15.94 27.32 -0.19
CA ARG A 515 16.15 28.58 0.54
C ARG A 515 17.52 29.19 0.24
N ARG A 516 18.59 28.38 0.24
CA ARG A 516 19.95 28.87 -0.07
C ARG A 516 20.09 29.40 -1.49
N GLN A 517 19.41 28.79 -2.46
CA GLN A 517 19.44 29.27 -3.85
C GLN A 517 18.78 30.66 -3.98
N GLU A 518 17.71 30.91 -3.24
CA GLU A 518 17.03 32.21 -3.24
C GLU A 518 17.84 33.28 -2.49
N ASP A 519 18.42 32.95 -1.33
CA ASP A 519 19.28 33.87 -0.57
C ASP A 519 20.54 34.24 -1.38
N GLY A 520 21.14 33.30 -2.12
CA GLY A 520 22.31 33.53 -2.98
C GLY A 520 22.04 34.39 -4.23
N THR A 521 20.78 34.51 -4.67
CA THR A 521 20.40 35.44 -5.74
C THR A 521 20.20 36.88 -5.28
N VAL A 522 20.13 37.14 -3.96
CA VAL A 522 19.91 38.49 -3.40
C VAL A 522 21.23 39.23 -3.11
N GLU A 523 22.37 38.54 -2.99
CA GLU A 523 23.68 39.12 -2.67
C GLU A 523 24.54 39.52 -3.89
N VAL A 524 23.97 40.18 -4.91
CA VAL A 524 24.78 40.94 -5.88
C VAL A 524 24.75 42.43 -5.49
N PRO A 525 25.82 42.99 -4.88
CA PRO A 525 25.89 44.40 -4.60
C PRO A 525 26.07 45.17 -5.92
N GLN A 526 25.13 46.06 -6.22
CA GLN A 526 25.35 47.13 -7.17
C GLN A 526 26.39 48.10 -6.58
N THR A 527 27.64 47.98 -7.02
CA THR A 527 28.67 48.99 -6.79
C THR A 527 29.31 49.38 -8.11
N GLY A 528 29.05 50.61 -8.57
CA GLY A 528 29.91 51.28 -9.56
C GLY A 528 29.23 52.20 -10.58
N LEU A 529 29.00 53.46 -10.17
CA LEU A 529 29.03 54.73 -10.94
C LEU A 529 28.14 54.93 -12.20
N GLY A 530 27.28 55.96 -12.15
CA GLY A 530 26.45 56.49 -13.27
C GLY A 530 27.21 57.31 -14.33
N PRO A 531 26.54 58.15 -15.18
CA PRO A 531 25.64 59.21 -14.69
C PRO A 531 24.34 59.50 -15.50
N LYS A 532 23.37 60.05 -14.76
CA LYS A 532 22.30 61.04 -15.08
C LYS A 532 21.66 61.07 -16.48
N GLN A 533 20.33 60.90 -16.52
CA GLN A 533 19.45 61.74 -17.35
C GLN A 533 18.06 61.94 -16.71
N GLU A 534 17.53 63.16 -16.86
CA GLU A 534 16.34 63.77 -16.24
C GLU A 534 14.99 63.09 -16.54
N PRO A 535 13.93 63.37 -15.75
CA PRO A 535 12.62 62.76 -15.92
C PRO A 535 11.76 63.53 -16.95
N LEU A 536 11.30 62.83 -17.99
CA LEU A 536 10.26 63.29 -18.90
C LEU A 536 8.85 62.94 -18.38
N THR A 537 7.97 63.93 -18.45
CA THR A 537 6.57 64.00 -18.02
C THR A 537 5.61 63.08 -18.80
N PRO A 538 4.40 62.78 -18.27
CA PRO A 538 3.46 61.88 -18.93
C PRO A 538 2.63 62.62 -19.99
N ILE A 539 2.61 62.10 -21.22
CA ILE A 539 1.75 62.62 -22.29
C ILE A 539 0.39 61.94 -22.24
N SER A 540 -0.63 62.81 -22.20
CA SER A 540 -2.07 62.57 -22.22
C SER A 540 -2.56 61.84 -23.48
N GLN A 541 -3.42 60.84 -23.31
CA GLN A 541 -4.35 60.35 -24.33
C GLN A 541 -5.40 61.44 -24.64
N LYS A 542 -5.45 61.93 -25.90
CA LYS A 542 -6.68 62.45 -26.53
C LYS A 542 -6.46 62.75 -28.03
N GLY A 543 -7.17 62.00 -28.88
CA GLY A 543 -7.83 62.45 -30.12
C GLY A 543 -7.00 62.70 -31.39
N LEU A 544 -7.26 61.94 -32.46
CA LEU A 544 -7.95 62.37 -33.70
C LEU A 544 -7.87 61.22 -34.74
N LEU A 545 -9.01 60.71 -35.22
CA LEU A 545 -9.60 60.92 -36.57
C LEU A 545 -8.69 60.49 -37.73
N GLU A 546 -9.05 59.41 -38.44
CA GLU A 546 -9.85 59.41 -39.68
C GLU A 546 -9.11 59.97 -40.92
N SER A 547 -9.25 59.23 -42.03
CA SER A 547 -9.06 59.64 -43.43
C SER A 547 -7.62 59.70 -43.97
N HIS A 548 -7.21 58.68 -44.74
CA HIS A 548 -7.05 58.78 -46.21
C HIS A 548 -6.33 57.54 -46.80
N ALA A 549 -6.84 57.12 -47.96
CA ALA A 549 -6.37 56.11 -48.92
C ALA A 549 -6.76 54.65 -48.67
#